data_AF-K1Y987-F1
#
_entry.id   AF-K1Y987-F1
#
_cell.length_a   1.000
_cell.length_b   1.000
_cell.length_c   1.000
_cell.angle_alpha   90.00
_cell.angle_beta   90.00
_cell.angle_gamma   90.00
#
_symmetry.space_group_name_H-M   'P 1'
#
loop_
_entity.id
_entity.type
_entity.pdbx_description
1 polymer ?
#
loop_
_entity_poly.entity_id
_entity_poly.type
_entity_poly.pdbx_seq_one_letter_code
_entity_poly.pdbx_strand_id
1 'polypeptide(L)'
;GSQALCGRDHAGCCHGPVFLSFIETVYVNHLVNITLSRQARKEAVARAMSATGLLREMVREGTTLDRRDEEFLRRYRLRRILCPLSESGECRIFANRPVSCRLFDLTAEQRIAAMADVATSLAKISGEVYFALTSQFLGETEFLFFLGEVVSGRFVQTFFHHLLGDAAGRPVKEKVGPEQDKRFERPLP
;
A
#
# COMPACT_ATOMS: atom_id res chain seq x y z
N GLY A 1 18.21 25.03 -4.01
CA GLY A 1 18.85 23.79 -4.50
C GLY A 1 17.75 22.81 -4.83
N SER A 2 17.79 22.18 -6.01
CA SER A 2 16.77 21.21 -6.41
C SER A 2 16.80 20.03 -5.44
N GLN A 3 15.71 19.79 -4.71
CA GLN A 3 15.54 18.55 -3.95
C GLN A 3 15.50 17.40 -4.96
N ALA A 4 16.41 16.43 -4.82
CA ALA A 4 16.35 15.20 -5.59
C ALA A 4 15.05 14.45 -5.27
N LEU A 5 14.35 13.94 -6.29
CA LEU A 5 13.05 13.29 -6.16
C LEU A 5 13.12 11.80 -6.47
N CYS A 6 12.58 10.96 -5.57
CA CYS A 6 12.55 9.52 -5.78
C CYS A 6 11.78 9.13 -7.05
N GLY A 7 12.31 8.23 -7.86
CA GLY A 7 11.71 7.77 -9.12
C GLY A 7 12.03 8.66 -10.31
N ARG A 8 12.84 9.72 -10.15
CA ARG A 8 13.43 10.51 -11.23
C ARG A 8 14.93 10.66 -11.03
N ASP A 9 15.34 11.16 -9.85
CA ASP A 9 16.76 11.48 -9.57
C ASP A 9 17.47 10.37 -8.79
N HIS A 10 16.72 9.56 -8.04
CA HIS A 10 17.20 8.36 -7.33
C HIS A 10 16.06 7.37 -7.15
N ALA A 11 16.34 6.11 -6.76
CA ALA A 11 15.32 5.06 -6.63
C ALA A 11 15.08 4.60 -5.18
N GLY A 12 15.28 5.48 -4.18
CA GLY A 12 15.29 5.09 -2.75
C GLY A 12 14.02 4.38 -2.28
N CYS A 13 12.85 4.95 -2.59
CA CYS A 13 11.54 4.36 -2.33
C CYS A 13 11.32 3.01 -3.02
N CYS A 14 12.03 2.71 -4.11
CA CYS A 14 11.87 1.47 -4.87
C CYS A 14 12.49 0.24 -4.19
N HIS A 15 13.30 0.43 -3.14
CA HIS A 15 13.89 -0.66 -2.35
C HIS A 15 13.10 -0.99 -1.08
N GLY A 16 12.00 -0.26 -0.80
CA GLY A 16 11.10 -0.52 0.32
C GLY A 16 9.81 -1.20 -0.13
N PRO A 17 9.11 -1.90 0.77
CA PRO A 17 7.76 -2.38 0.49
C PRO A 17 6.80 -1.19 0.43
N VAL A 18 5.99 -1.16 -0.63
CA VAL A 18 4.97 -0.13 -0.84
C VAL A 18 3.61 -0.79 -0.68
N PHE A 19 2.85 -0.31 0.31
CA PHE A 19 1.45 -0.69 0.53
C PHE A 19 0.55 0.47 0.16
N LEU A 20 -0.57 0.15 -0.50
CA LEU A 20 -1.53 1.10 -1.01
C LEU A 20 -2.86 0.95 -0.29
N SER A 21 -3.47 2.08 0.05
CA SER A 21 -4.89 2.14 0.43
C SER A 21 -5.79 1.63 -0.71
N PHE A 22 -7.07 1.40 -0.43
CA PHE A 22 -8.01 0.93 -1.45
C PHE A 22 -8.12 1.91 -2.63
N ILE A 23 -8.28 3.21 -2.36
CA ILE A 23 -8.32 4.23 -3.41
C ILE A 23 -7.03 4.25 -4.24
N GLU A 24 -5.86 4.21 -3.60
CA GLU A 24 -4.59 4.17 -4.31
C GLU A 24 -4.45 2.91 -5.16
N THR A 25 -4.96 1.77 -4.67
CA THR A 25 -4.95 0.50 -5.39
C THR A 25 -5.73 0.59 -6.69
N VAL A 26 -6.98 1.09 -6.62
CA VAL A 26 -7.83 1.30 -7.81
C VAL A 26 -7.17 2.28 -8.77
N TYR A 27 -6.66 3.41 -8.24
CA TYR A 27 -6.05 4.46 -9.04
C TYR A 27 -4.75 4.01 -9.73
N VAL A 28 -3.82 3.38 -9.00
CA VAL A 28 -2.55 2.90 -9.55
C VAL A 28 -2.77 1.78 -10.55
N ASN A 29 -3.68 0.83 -10.27
CA ASN A 29 -3.99 -0.22 -11.24
C ASN A 29 -4.55 0.37 -12.54
N HIS A 30 -5.51 1.30 -12.45
CA HIS A 30 -6.05 2.01 -13.60
C HIS A 30 -4.94 2.71 -14.40
N LEU A 31 -4.08 3.47 -13.74
CA LEU A 31 -2.98 4.19 -14.38
C LEU A 31 -1.97 3.28 -15.06
N VAL A 32 -1.56 2.19 -14.42
CA VAL A 32 -0.66 1.20 -15.03
C VAL A 32 -1.28 0.65 -16.32
N ASN A 33 -2.60 0.49 -16.35
CA ASN A 33 -3.31 -0.01 -17.53
C ASN A 33 -3.42 1.01 -18.66
N ILE A 34 -3.55 2.30 -18.36
CA ILE A 34 -3.76 3.35 -19.38
C ILE A 34 -2.49 4.09 -19.80
N THR A 35 -1.45 4.13 -18.94
CA THR A 35 -0.22 4.90 -19.21
C THR A 35 0.90 4.06 -19.80
N LEU A 36 0.97 2.76 -19.46
CA LEU A 36 2.05 1.90 -19.96
C LEU A 36 1.68 1.27 -21.29
N SER A 37 2.67 1.19 -22.18
CA SER A 37 2.53 0.40 -23.40
C SER A 37 2.27 -1.08 -23.05
N ARG A 38 1.70 -1.83 -23.99
CA ARG A 38 1.45 -3.27 -23.79
C ARG A 38 2.71 -4.03 -23.34
N GLN A 39 3.87 -3.68 -23.91
CA GLN A 39 5.13 -4.34 -23.60
C GLN A 39 5.65 -3.93 -22.21
N ALA A 40 5.70 -2.62 -21.93
CA ALA A 40 6.12 -2.13 -20.62
C ALA A 40 5.22 -2.66 -19.48
N ARG A 41 3.91 -2.79 -19.74
CA ARG A 41 2.96 -3.38 -18.79
C ARG A 41 3.25 -4.86 -18.53
N LYS A 42 3.55 -5.66 -19.57
CA LYS A 42 3.92 -7.07 -19.40
C LYS A 42 5.17 -7.23 -18.55
N GLU A 43 6.17 -6.39 -18.77
CA GLU A 43 7.42 -6.39 -17.99
C GLU A 43 7.18 -5.96 -16.54
N ALA A 44 6.37 -4.93 -16.32
CA ALA A 44 5.96 -4.52 -14.97
C ALA A 44 5.21 -5.65 -14.24
N VAL A 45 4.31 -6.36 -14.91
CA VAL A 45 3.60 -7.53 -14.36
C VAL A 45 4.57 -8.67 -14.03
N ALA A 46 5.56 -8.96 -14.89
CA ALA A 46 6.57 -9.98 -14.62
C ALA A 46 7.40 -9.63 -13.37
N ARG A 47 7.86 -8.37 -13.24
CA ARG A 47 8.55 -7.88 -12.04
C ARG A 47 7.65 -7.97 -10.80
N ALA A 48 6.36 -7.64 -10.95
CA ALA A 48 5.38 -7.71 -9.87
C ALA A 48 5.13 -9.13 -9.37
N MET A 49 5.09 -10.11 -10.27
CA MET A 49 4.99 -11.52 -9.92
C MET A 49 6.24 -12.02 -9.19
N SER A 50 7.43 -11.61 -9.65
CA SER A 50 8.69 -11.93 -8.97
C SER A 50 8.73 -11.36 -7.54
N ALA A 51 8.44 -10.07 -7.37
CA ALA A 51 8.42 -9.43 -6.06
C ALA A 51 7.39 -10.06 -5.10
N THR A 52 6.17 -10.31 -5.59
CA THR A 52 5.13 -10.99 -4.80
C THR A 52 5.51 -12.44 -4.46
N GLY A 53 6.22 -13.14 -5.36
CA GLY A 53 6.75 -14.48 -5.11
C GLY A 53 7.74 -14.50 -3.94
N LEU A 54 8.68 -13.55 -3.93
CA LEU A 54 9.66 -13.39 -2.85
C LEU A 54 8.98 -13.05 -1.52
N LEU A 55 7.90 -12.26 -1.52
CA LEU A 55 7.11 -12.01 -0.31
C LEU A 55 6.41 -13.28 0.21
N ARG A 56 5.85 -14.10 -0.68
CA ARG A 56 5.23 -15.38 -0.27
C ARG A 56 6.23 -16.34 0.34
N GLU A 57 7.45 -16.37 -0.19
CA GLU A 57 8.55 -17.13 0.42
C GLU A 57 8.83 -16.65 1.84
N MET A 58 8.92 -15.33 2.06
CA MET A 58 9.11 -14.77 3.41
C MET A 58 7.99 -15.20 4.38
N VAL A 59 6.74 -15.19 3.92
CA VAL A 59 5.60 -15.65 4.72
C VAL A 59 5.71 -17.15 5.05
N ARG A 60 6.11 -17.98 4.09
CA ARG A 60 6.32 -19.42 4.32
C ARG A 60 7.46 -19.68 5.31
N GLU A 61 8.44 -18.79 5.37
CA GLU A 61 9.55 -18.81 6.33
C GLU A 61 9.15 -18.24 7.71
N GLY A 62 7.89 -17.84 7.90
CA GLY A 62 7.37 -17.34 9.17
C GLY A 62 7.45 -15.82 9.35
N THR A 63 7.77 -15.06 8.30
CA THR A 63 7.76 -13.58 8.36
C THR A 63 6.33 -13.05 8.29
N THR A 64 5.96 -12.15 9.18
CA THR A 64 4.67 -11.45 9.12
C THR A 64 4.77 -10.27 8.14
N LEU A 65 3.79 -10.12 7.23
CA LEU A 65 3.75 -8.96 6.33
C LEU A 65 3.12 -7.77 7.04
N ASP A 66 3.91 -6.99 7.77
CA ASP A 66 3.47 -5.73 8.37
C ASP A 66 4.44 -4.60 7.98
N ARG A 67 3.89 -3.51 7.43
CA ARG A 67 4.65 -2.31 7.04
C ARG A 67 5.41 -1.66 8.20
N ARG A 68 5.05 -1.96 9.45
CA ARG A 68 5.69 -1.49 10.68
C ARG A 68 6.68 -2.48 11.30
N ASP A 69 6.71 -3.73 10.83
CA ASP A 69 7.61 -4.74 11.38
C ASP A 69 9.03 -4.56 10.82
N GLU A 70 9.96 -4.16 11.69
CA GLU A 70 11.37 -3.96 11.34
C GLU A 70 12.05 -5.23 10.82
N GLU A 71 11.65 -6.42 11.28
CA GLU A 71 12.18 -7.68 10.77
C GLU A 71 11.76 -7.88 9.31
N PHE A 72 10.47 -7.64 9.03
CA PHE A 72 9.94 -7.67 7.67
C PHE A 72 10.67 -6.67 6.76
N LEU A 73 10.80 -5.41 7.19
CA LEU A 73 11.50 -4.38 6.44
C LEU A 73 12.97 -4.74 6.18
N ARG A 74 13.66 -5.30 7.19
CA ARG A 74 15.04 -5.77 7.04
C ARG A 74 15.15 -6.91 6.03
N ARG A 75 14.31 -7.93 6.15
CA ARG A 75 14.28 -9.10 5.24
C ARG A 75 13.98 -8.69 3.80
N TYR A 76 13.03 -7.77 3.62
CA TYR A 76 12.69 -7.22 2.31
C TYR A 76 13.90 -6.57 1.63
N ARG A 77 14.64 -5.73 2.36
CA ARG A 77 15.88 -5.08 1.86
C ARG A 77 16.99 -6.09 1.59
N LEU A 78 17.19 -7.07 2.47
CA LEU A 78 18.21 -8.11 2.31
C LEU A 78 17.98 -8.95 1.04
N ARG A 79 16.71 -9.25 0.73
CA ARG A 79 16.31 -9.93 -0.51
C ARG A 79 16.38 -9.05 -1.75
N ARG A 80 16.73 -7.77 -1.61
CA ARG A 80 16.83 -6.78 -2.70
C ARG A 80 15.58 -6.73 -3.56
N ILE A 81 14.40 -6.85 -2.94
CA ILE A 81 13.13 -6.79 -3.66
C ILE A 81 12.93 -5.36 -4.18
N LEU A 82 12.74 -5.24 -5.50
CA LEU A 82 12.55 -3.94 -6.15
C LEU A 82 11.07 -3.68 -6.46
N CYS A 83 10.70 -2.41 -6.43
CA CYS A 83 9.42 -1.93 -6.93
C CYS A 83 9.20 -2.38 -8.39
N PRO A 84 8.05 -3.00 -8.71
CA PRO A 84 7.75 -3.46 -10.07
C PRO A 84 7.70 -2.36 -11.14
N LEU A 85 7.46 -1.12 -10.70
CA LEU A 85 7.40 0.07 -11.56
C LEU A 85 8.74 0.79 -11.68
N SER A 86 9.80 0.28 -11.02
CA SER A 86 11.16 0.76 -11.20
C SER A 86 11.78 0.10 -12.44
N GLU A 87 12.33 0.93 -13.32
CA GLU A 87 13.06 0.47 -14.49
C GLU A 87 14.26 1.38 -14.73
N SER A 88 15.46 0.80 -14.72
CA SER A 88 16.72 1.55 -14.84
C SER A 88 16.88 2.70 -13.83
N GLY A 89 16.25 2.58 -12.65
CA GLY A 89 16.27 3.61 -11.61
C GLY A 89 15.17 4.66 -11.70
N GLU A 90 14.32 4.60 -12.73
CA GLU A 90 13.21 5.53 -12.95
C GLU A 90 11.85 4.89 -12.65
N CYS A 91 10.91 5.67 -12.13
CA CYS A 91 9.55 5.22 -11.89
C CYS A 91 8.70 5.38 -13.15
N ARG A 92 8.16 4.28 -13.67
CA ARG A 92 7.30 4.27 -14.85
C ARG A 92 5.97 5.03 -14.71
N ILE A 93 5.56 5.35 -13.47
CA ILE A 93 4.39 6.19 -13.19
C ILE A 93 4.76 7.44 -12.38
N PHE A 94 5.94 8.03 -12.60
CA PHE A 94 6.49 9.11 -11.76
C PHE A 94 5.50 10.23 -11.41
N ALA A 95 4.72 10.72 -12.39
CA ALA A 95 3.74 11.79 -12.19
C ALA A 95 2.56 11.38 -11.28
N ASN A 96 2.28 10.08 -11.23
CA ASN A 96 1.14 9.50 -10.53
C ASN A 96 1.58 8.53 -9.43
N ARG A 97 2.74 8.78 -8.82
CA ARG A 97 3.27 7.97 -7.71
C ARG A 97 2.28 7.93 -6.52
N PRO A 98 2.20 6.80 -5.80
CA PRO A 98 1.50 6.68 -4.54
C PRO A 98 1.94 7.72 -3.50
N VAL A 99 1.11 7.96 -2.48
CA VAL A 99 1.39 8.91 -1.40
C VAL A 99 2.68 8.54 -0.69
N SER A 100 2.86 7.27 -0.33
CA SER A 100 4.09 6.78 0.32
C SER A 100 5.36 7.08 -0.48
N CYS A 101 5.30 7.00 -1.82
CA CYS A 101 6.43 7.33 -2.70
C CYS A 101 6.66 8.85 -2.82
N ARG A 102 5.59 9.66 -2.78
CA ARG A 102 5.69 11.13 -2.82
C ARG A 102 6.29 11.72 -1.55
N LEU A 103 6.00 11.09 -0.41
CA LEU A 103 6.48 11.52 0.90
C LEU A 103 7.87 10.93 1.25
N PHE A 104 8.49 10.17 0.33
CA PHE A 104 9.72 9.44 0.63
C PHE A 104 10.93 10.34 0.92
N ASP A 105 10.99 11.51 0.30
CA ASP A 105 12.14 12.42 0.44
C ASP A 105 11.97 13.41 1.62
N LEU A 106 10.85 13.31 2.35
CA LEU A 106 10.59 14.08 3.56
C LEU A 106 11.29 13.46 4.77
N THR A 107 11.62 14.29 5.77
CA THR A 107 12.10 13.82 7.07
C THR A 107 11.04 12.97 7.76
N ALA A 108 11.41 12.23 8.81
CA ALA A 108 10.47 11.41 9.54
C ALA A 108 9.30 12.24 10.12
N GLU A 109 9.61 13.40 10.69
CA GLU A 109 8.62 14.31 11.29
C GLU A 109 7.67 14.87 10.23
N GLN A 110 8.23 15.36 9.11
CA GLN A 110 7.45 15.88 7.99
C GLN A 110 6.56 14.82 7.36
N ARG A 111 7.07 13.59 7.23
CA ARG A 111 6.32 12.46 6.67
C ARG A 111 5.16 12.06 7.59
N ILE A 112 5.38 12.02 8.91
CA ILE A 112 4.33 11.71 9.87
C ILE A 112 3.22 12.76 9.79
N ALA A 113 3.58 14.05 9.81
CA ALA A 113 2.61 15.15 9.69
C ALA A 113 1.83 15.08 8.37
N ALA A 114 2.53 15.00 7.23
CA ALA A 114 1.89 14.94 5.92
C ALA A 114 1.03 13.68 5.73
N MET A 115 1.45 12.53 6.28
CA MET A 115 0.64 11.32 6.25
C MET A 115 -0.63 11.46 7.09
N ALA A 116 -0.55 12.08 8.28
CA ALA A 116 -1.73 12.32 9.11
C ALA A 116 -2.77 13.20 8.39
N ASP A 117 -2.31 14.24 7.69
CA ASP A 117 -3.17 15.14 6.91
C ASP A 117 -3.86 14.40 5.75
N VAL A 118 -3.13 13.52 5.06
CA VAL A 118 -3.62 12.83 3.86
C VAL A 118 -4.42 11.57 4.19
N ALA A 119 -4.13 10.89 5.30
CA ALA A 119 -4.75 9.62 5.69
C ALA A 119 -6.27 9.72 5.82
N THR A 120 -6.77 10.81 6.42
CA THR A 120 -8.23 11.04 6.56
C THR A 120 -8.91 11.12 5.19
N SER A 121 -8.27 11.79 4.23
CA SER A 121 -8.80 11.91 2.86
C SER A 121 -8.75 10.57 2.13
N LEU A 122 -7.66 9.81 2.26
CA LEU A 122 -7.55 8.47 1.67
C LEU A 122 -8.59 7.50 2.23
N ALA A 123 -8.81 7.51 3.54
CA ALA A 123 -9.80 6.67 4.20
C ALA A 123 -11.22 7.02 3.74
N LYS A 124 -11.56 8.32 3.71
CA LYS A 124 -12.86 8.79 3.21
C LYS A 124 -13.12 8.35 1.78
N ILE A 125 -12.19 8.64 0.84
CA ILE A 125 -12.38 8.29 -0.58
C ILE A 125 -12.40 6.77 -0.75
N SER A 126 -11.59 6.02 -0.01
CA SER A 126 -11.64 4.56 -0.01
C SER A 126 -13.01 4.03 0.40
N GLY A 127 -13.61 4.61 1.44
CA GLY A 127 -14.97 4.26 1.89
C GLY A 127 -16.04 4.60 0.85
N GLU A 128 -15.96 5.78 0.24
CA GLU A 128 -16.90 6.21 -0.82
C GLU A 128 -16.82 5.32 -2.06
N VAL A 129 -15.60 4.99 -2.52
CA VAL A 129 -15.41 4.08 -3.67
C VAL A 129 -15.87 2.66 -3.33
N TYR A 130 -15.56 2.17 -2.13
CA TYR A 130 -16.02 0.86 -1.69
C TYR A 130 -17.56 0.80 -1.67
N PHE A 131 -18.21 1.81 -1.09
CA PHE A 131 -19.66 1.92 -1.08
C PHE A 131 -20.25 1.98 -2.49
N ALA A 132 -19.67 2.79 -3.38
CA ALA A 132 -20.13 2.89 -4.77
C ALA A 132 -20.03 1.55 -5.54
N LEU A 133 -19.03 0.72 -5.22
CA LEU A 133 -18.83 -0.58 -5.87
C LEU A 133 -19.66 -1.72 -5.28
N THR A 134 -20.06 -1.61 -4.01
CA THR A 134 -20.59 -2.75 -3.23
C THR A 134 -21.96 -2.49 -2.60
N SER A 135 -22.39 -1.23 -2.56
CA SER A 135 -23.54 -0.75 -1.77
C SER A 135 -23.43 -1.06 -0.27
N GLN A 136 -22.22 -1.28 0.24
CA GLN A 136 -21.93 -1.57 1.64
C GLN A 136 -20.89 -0.59 2.19
N PHE A 137 -20.94 -0.31 3.49
CA PHE A 137 -19.94 0.54 4.13
C PHE A 137 -18.66 -0.24 4.39
N LEU A 138 -17.53 0.38 4.06
CA LEU A 138 -16.22 -0.08 4.51
C LEU A 138 -16.18 0.15 6.02
N GLY A 139 -16.28 -0.92 6.82
CA GLY A 139 -16.20 -0.85 8.28
C GLY A 139 -14.81 -0.43 8.77
N GLU A 140 -14.39 -0.93 9.94
CA GLU A 140 -13.06 -0.63 10.51
C GLU A 140 -11.89 -1.28 9.77
N THR A 141 -12.17 -2.11 8.76
CA THR A 141 -11.13 -2.82 8.00
C THR A 141 -10.42 -1.88 7.04
N GLU A 142 -9.14 -1.59 7.29
CA GLU A 142 -8.27 -0.94 6.32
C GLU A 142 -7.84 -1.96 5.25
N PHE A 143 -8.11 -1.65 3.98
CA PHE A 143 -7.60 -2.42 2.85
C PHE A 143 -6.23 -1.91 2.45
N LEU A 144 -5.21 -2.71 2.75
CA LEU A 144 -3.84 -2.47 2.33
C LEU A 144 -3.39 -3.56 1.36
N PHE A 145 -2.91 -3.13 0.19
CA PHE A 145 -2.42 -4.04 -0.84
C PHE A 145 -0.97 -3.75 -1.16
N PHE A 146 -0.16 -4.80 -1.29
CA PHE A 146 1.22 -4.64 -1.76
C PHE A 146 1.23 -4.19 -3.22
N LEU A 147 2.09 -3.24 -3.58
CA LEU A 147 2.17 -2.69 -4.93
C LEU A 147 2.36 -3.77 -6.02
N GLY A 148 3.08 -4.85 -5.73
CA GLY A 148 3.18 -6.00 -6.65
C GLY A 148 1.85 -6.69 -6.93
N GLU A 149 0.95 -6.79 -5.96
CA GLU A 149 -0.38 -7.35 -6.15
C GLU A 149 -1.28 -6.40 -6.97
N VAL A 150 -1.09 -5.09 -6.80
CA VAL A 150 -1.82 -4.06 -7.55
C VAL A 150 -1.40 -4.03 -9.02
N VAL A 151 -0.09 -4.01 -9.29
CA VAL A 151 0.46 -4.00 -10.66
C VAL A 151 0.12 -5.30 -11.40
N SER A 152 0.12 -6.44 -10.71
CA SER A 152 -0.24 -7.73 -11.31
C SER A 152 -1.75 -7.97 -11.42
N GLY A 153 -2.58 -7.11 -10.82
CA GLY A 153 -4.04 -7.28 -10.77
C GLY A 153 -4.52 -8.35 -9.77
N ARG A 154 -3.61 -8.97 -9.01
CA ARG A 154 -3.96 -10.02 -8.03
C ARG A 154 -4.79 -9.51 -6.85
N PHE A 155 -4.73 -8.22 -6.55
CA PHE A 155 -5.55 -7.60 -5.50
C PHE A 155 -7.06 -7.81 -5.75
N VAL A 156 -7.49 -7.93 -7.01
CA VAL A 156 -8.90 -8.15 -7.38
C VAL A 156 -9.44 -9.43 -6.74
N GLN A 157 -8.63 -10.49 -6.72
CA GLN A 157 -9.01 -11.74 -6.08
C GLN A 157 -9.22 -11.56 -4.57
N THR A 158 -8.29 -10.86 -3.89
CA THR A 158 -8.39 -10.55 -2.46
C THR A 158 -9.62 -9.70 -2.15
N PHE A 159 -9.93 -8.73 -3.02
CA PHE A 159 -11.13 -7.90 -2.90
C PHE A 159 -12.41 -8.73 -3.00
N PHE A 160 -12.54 -9.59 -4.02
CA PHE A 160 -13.72 -10.45 -4.15
C PHE A 160 -13.87 -11.47 -3.02
N HIS A 161 -12.78 -12.05 -2.55
CA HIS A 161 -12.82 -12.94 -1.38
C HIS A 161 -13.36 -12.24 -0.14
N HIS A 162 -12.98 -10.98 0.07
CA HIS A 162 -13.56 -10.18 1.15
C HIS A 162 -15.06 -9.95 0.95
N LEU A 163 -15.51 -9.65 -0.27
CA LEU A 163 -16.94 -9.45 -0.56
C LEU A 163 -17.78 -10.71 -0.31
N LEU A 164 -17.21 -11.88 -0.58
CA LEU A 164 -17.89 -13.17 -0.39
C LEU A 164 -17.86 -13.66 1.06
N GLY A 165 -17.20 -12.94 1.98
CA GLY A 165 -17.06 -13.35 3.37
C GLY A 165 -16.03 -14.47 3.59
N ASP A 166 -15.26 -14.82 2.56
CA ASP A 166 -14.23 -15.85 2.64
C ASP A 166 -12.99 -15.30 3.35
N ALA A 167 -12.77 -15.77 4.58
CA ALA A 167 -11.66 -15.40 5.46
C ALA A 167 -10.25 -15.77 4.93
N ALA A 168 -10.13 -16.22 3.68
CA ALA A 168 -8.90 -16.69 3.04
C ALA A 168 -8.03 -15.56 2.44
N GLY A 169 -8.57 -14.35 2.30
CA GLY A 169 -7.83 -13.17 1.80
C GLY A 169 -7.75 -12.07 2.85
N ARG A 170 -7.15 -12.32 4.02
CA ARG A 170 -7.00 -11.25 5.02
C ARG A 170 -5.99 -10.20 4.53
N PRO A 171 -6.41 -8.94 4.28
CA PRO A 171 -5.45 -7.84 4.30
C PRO A 171 -4.81 -7.75 5.69
N VAL A 172 -3.63 -7.14 5.75
CA VAL A 172 -2.91 -6.87 7.00
C VAL A 172 -3.86 -6.14 7.94
N LYS A 173 -4.33 -6.83 8.99
CA LYS A 173 -5.27 -6.26 9.95
C LYS A 173 -4.55 -5.25 10.82
N GLU A 174 -4.80 -3.97 10.59
CA GLU A 174 -4.46 -2.91 11.53
C GLU A 174 -5.53 -2.88 12.63
N LYS A 175 -5.13 -3.18 13.88
CA LYS A 175 -5.95 -2.83 15.05
C LYS A 175 -5.66 -1.37 15.38
N VAL A 176 -6.60 -0.48 15.09
CA VAL A 176 -6.62 0.84 15.71
C VAL A 176 -7.13 0.67 17.14
N GLY A 177 -6.37 1.13 18.13
CA GLY A 177 -6.84 1.22 19.51
C GLY A 177 -5.98 2.18 20.33
N PRO A 178 -6.45 2.62 21.53
CA PRO A 178 -7.71 2.22 22.16
C PRO A 178 -8.70 3.37 22.38
N GLU A 179 -9.96 2.98 22.25
CA GLU A 179 -11.12 3.38 23.04
C GLU A 179 -10.75 3.85 24.47
N GLN A 180 -11.07 5.10 24.80
CA GLN A 180 -11.18 5.56 26.19
C GLN A 180 -12.63 5.90 26.49
N ASP A 181 -13.46 4.88 26.70
CA ASP A 181 -14.69 5.02 27.47
C ASP A 181 -14.32 5.08 28.96
N LYS A 182 -13.99 6.28 29.44
CA LYS A 182 -13.94 6.57 30.88
C LYS A 182 -15.32 7.00 31.35
N ARG A 183 -16.15 6.00 31.58
CA ARG A 183 -17.27 6.05 32.50
C ARG A 183 -16.71 6.26 33.93
N PHE A 184 -16.68 7.51 34.39
CA PHE A 184 -16.42 7.84 35.80
C PHE A 184 -17.58 8.70 36.32
N GLU A 185 -18.42 8.03 37.09
CA GLU A 185 -19.09 8.47 38.32
C GLU A 185 -19.81 9.84 38.33
N ARG A 186 -21.14 9.76 38.42
CA ARG A 186 -22.03 10.85 38.85
C ARG A 186 -21.69 11.27 40.29
N PRO A 187 -21.71 12.57 40.61
CA PRO A 187 -21.57 13.03 41.99
C PRO A 187 -22.95 13.19 42.68
N LEU A 188 -22.92 13.00 44.01
CA LEU A 188 -23.83 13.52 45.07
C LEU A 188 -25.10 12.72 45.44
N PRO A 189 -25.59 12.86 46.69
CA PRO A 189 -25.10 13.69 47.81
C PRO A 189 -24.39 12.93 48.94
#